data_AF-A0A2K5CJU0-F1
#
_entry.id   AF-A0A2K5CJU0-F1
#
_cell.length_a   1.000
_cell.length_b   1.000
_cell.length_c   1.000
_cell.angle_alpha   90.00
_cell.angle_beta   90.00
_cell.angle_gamma   90.00
#
_symmetry.space_group_name_H-M   'P 1'
#
loop_
_entity.id
_entity.type
_entity.pdbx_description
1 polymer ?
#
loop_
_entity_poly.entity_id
_entity_poly.type
_entity_poly.pdbx_seq_one_letter_code
_entity_poly.pdbx_strand_id
1 'polypeptide(L)'
;MAANVGSMFQYWKRFDLQQLQRELDATATVLANRQDESEQSRKRLIEQSREFKKNTPEIDALSKRSKEAEAAFLNVYKRLIDVPDPVPALDLGQQLQLKVQRLHDIETENQKLRETLEEYNKEFAEVMNQEVTIKALKEKIREYEQTLKNQAETIALEKEQKLQNDFAEKERKLQETQMSTTSKLEEAEHKVQSLQTALEKTRTELFDLKTKYDEETTAKADEIEMIMTDLERANQRAEVAQREAETLREQLSSANHSLQLASQIQKAPDVEQAIEVLTRSSLEVELAAKEREIAQLVEDVQRLQAGLTKLRENSASQISQLEQQLSSKNSTLKQLEEKLKGQADYEEVKKELNILKSMEFAPSEGAGTQDAAKPLEVLLLEKNRSLQSENAALRISNSDLSGRCAELQVRVTEAVATATEQRELIARLEQDLSIIQSIQRPDAEGAAEHRLEKIPEPIKEATALFYGPAAPASGALPEGQVDSLLSIISSQRERFRARNQELEAENRLAQHTLQALQSELDSLRADNIKLFEKIKFLQSYPGRGSGNDDTELRYSSQYEERLDPFSSFSKRERQRKYLSLSPWDKATLSMVLYKLAWSESVERDCATFCAKKFADHLHKFHENDNGAAAGDLWQ
;
A
#
# COMPACT_ATOMS: atom_id res chain seq x y z
N MET A 1 43.48 30.16 55.06
CA MET A 1 44.83 30.29 55.67
C MET A 1 45.97 30.31 54.66
N ALA A 2 45.96 29.50 53.58
CA ALA A 2 47.08 29.36 52.63
C ALA A 2 47.70 30.67 52.09
N ALA A 3 46.89 31.68 51.74
CA ALA A 3 47.37 32.96 51.21
C ALA A 3 48.31 33.74 52.16
N ASN A 4 48.31 33.42 53.45
CA ASN A 4 49.13 34.10 54.46
C ASN A 4 50.57 33.54 54.52
N VAL A 5 50.77 32.24 54.32
CA VAL A 5 52.12 31.62 54.49
C VAL A 5 53.06 32.03 53.35
N GLY A 6 52.59 31.97 52.10
CA GLY A 6 53.41 32.37 50.94
C GLY A 6 53.74 33.86 50.91
N SER A 7 52.83 34.73 51.36
CA SER A 7 53.08 36.17 51.47
C SER A 7 54.02 36.50 52.63
N MET A 8 53.86 35.86 53.80
CA MET A 8 54.81 35.98 54.91
C MET A 8 56.21 35.48 54.53
N PHE A 9 56.34 34.36 53.81
CA PHE A 9 57.62 33.86 53.31
C PHE A 9 58.33 34.90 52.41
N GLN A 10 57.60 35.46 51.44
CA GLN A 10 58.15 36.49 50.54
C GLN A 10 58.50 37.78 51.28
N TYR A 11 57.76 38.16 52.33
CA TYR A 11 58.08 39.31 53.17
C TYR A 11 59.38 39.10 53.93
N TRP A 12 59.50 38.02 54.71
CA TRP A 12 60.70 37.74 55.51
C TRP A 12 61.94 37.50 54.66
N LYS A 13 61.80 36.86 53.50
CA LYS A 13 62.89 36.70 52.54
C LYS A 13 63.39 38.02 51.94
N ARG A 14 62.53 39.04 51.83
CA ARG A 14 62.91 40.40 51.39
C ARG A 14 63.43 41.28 52.53
N PHE A 15 63.00 41.00 53.76
CA PHE A 15 63.45 41.71 54.96
C PHE A 15 64.91 41.38 55.31
N ASP A 16 65.39 40.18 54.94
CA ASP A 16 66.75 39.67 55.19
C ASP A 16 67.24 39.95 56.61
N LEU A 17 66.62 39.27 57.57
CA LEU A 17 66.97 39.39 58.99
C LEU A 17 68.46 39.09 59.23
N GLN A 18 69.07 38.19 58.46
CA GLN A 18 70.49 37.85 58.58
C GLN A 18 71.40 38.99 58.11
N GLN A 19 71.03 39.75 57.08
CA GLN A 19 71.74 40.98 56.72
C GLN A 19 71.58 42.04 57.80
N LEU A 20 70.35 42.29 58.27
CA LEU A 20 70.10 43.28 59.33
C LEU A 20 70.86 42.95 60.63
N GLN A 21 70.90 41.69 61.04
CA GLN A 21 71.68 41.22 62.19
C GLN A 21 73.18 41.53 62.02
N ARG A 22 73.77 41.21 60.86
CA ARG A 22 75.19 41.51 60.56
C ARG A 22 75.49 43.02 60.56
N GLU A 23 74.58 43.85 60.05
CA GLU A 23 74.73 45.31 60.07
C GLU A 23 74.63 45.88 61.49
N LEU A 24 73.74 45.32 62.32
CA LEU A 24 73.61 45.67 63.73
C LEU A 24 74.82 45.20 64.56
N ASP A 25 75.36 44.00 64.33
CA ASP A 25 76.61 43.48 64.94
C ASP A 25 77.79 44.41 64.65
N ALA A 26 77.97 44.78 63.38
CA ALA A 26 79.02 45.69 62.95
C ALA A 26 78.86 47.06 63.62
N THR A 27 77.63 47.58 63.67
CA THR A 27 77.32 48.85 64.33
C THR A 27 77.58 48.79 65.84
N ALA A 28 77.18 47.70 66.52
CA ALA A 28 77.43 47.48 67.94
C ALA A 28 78.94 47.39 68.26
N THR A 29 79.71 46.73 67.39
CA THR A 29 81.17 46.63 67.51
C THR A 29 81.84 48.00 67.36
N VAL A 30 81.45 48.78 66.35
CA VAL A 30 81.93 50.17 66.18
C VAL A 30 81.52 51.05 67.34
N LEU A 31 80.32 50.85 67.90
CA LEU A 31 79.82 51.59 69.05
C LEU A 31 80.64 51.31 70.32
N ALA A 32 80.98 50.05 70.58
CA ALA A 32 81.85 49.66 71.69
C ALA A 32 83.25 50.30 71.58
N ASN A 33 83.88 50.23 70.40
CA ASN A 33 85.16 50.89 70.16
C ASN A 33 85.09 52.42 70.38
N ARG A 34 84.00 53.06 69.91
CA ARG A 34 83.77 54.49 70.13
C ARG A 34 83.47 54.85 71.59
N GLN A 35 82.84 53.96 72.35
CA GLN A 35 82.66 54.15 73.80
C GLN A 35 84.03 54.17 74.49
N ASP A 36 84.93 53.22 74.19
CA ASP A 36 86.27 53.20 74.75
C ASP A 36 87.10 54.44 74.37
N GLU A 37 87.06 54.86 73.10
CA GLU A 37 87.71 56.09 72.63
C GLU A 37 87.12 57.36 73.29
N SER A 38 85.79 57.42 73.45
CA SER A 38 85.07 58.52 74.11
C SER A 38 85.41 58.59 75.60
N GLU A 39 85.53 57.45 76.29
CA GLU A 39 85.96 57.43 77.69
C GLU A 39 87.43 57.78 77.87
N GLN A 40 88.31 57.34 76.97
CA GLN A 40 89.73 57.73 76.99
C GLN A 40 89.92 59.23 76.69
N SER A 41 89.23 59.76 75.68
CA SER A 41 89.29 61.19 75.35
C SER A 41 88.65 62.06 76.43
N ARG A 42 87.53 61.65 77.03
CA ARG A 42 86.95 62.32 78.21
C ARG A 42 87.92 62.32 79.40
N LYS A 43 88.62 61.21 79.67
CA LYS A 43 89.67 61.16 80.73
C LYS A 43 90.80 62.17 80.46
N ARG A 44 91.35 62.21 79.24
CA ARG A 44 92.38 63.18 78.84
C ARG A 44 91.88 64.63 78.90
N LEU A 45 90.63 64.88 78.51
CA LEU A 45 90.04 66.22 78.53
C LEU A 45 89.75 66.70 79.96
N ILE A 46 89.35 65.80 80.88
CA ILE A 46 89.26 66.10 82.32
C ILE A 46 90.65 66.42 82.90
N GLU A 47 91.71 65.76 82.44
CA GLU A 47 93.08 66.02 82.87
C GLU A 47 93.57 67.39 82.39
N GLN A 48 93.39 67.71 81.11
CA GLN A 48 93.74 69.02 80.54
C GLN A 48 92.89 70.17 81.08
N SER A 49 91.59 69.96 81.33
CA SER A 49 90.72 70.99 81.93
C SER A 49 90.95 71.23 83.43
N ARG A 50 91.79 70.41 84.11
CA ARG A 50 92.29 70.76 85.45
C ARG A 50 93.37 71.84 85.42
N GLU A 51 94.15 71.94 84.34
CA GLU A 51 95.16 72.99 84.16
C GLU A 51 94.51 74.34 83.81
N PHE A 52 93.40 74.33 83.06
CA PHE A 52 92.64 75.53 82.69
C PHE A 52 91.31 75.63 83.44
N LYS A 53 91.27 76.40 84.54
CA LYS A 53 90.09 76.59 85.42
C LYS A 53 88.89 77.32 84.79
N LYS A 54 88.31 76.83 83.68
CA LYS A 54 86.98 77.28 83.20
C LYS A 54 86.27 76.30 82.24
N ASN A 55 84.99 76.04 82.54
CA ASN A 55 83.93 75.39 81.73
C ASN A 55 84.06 73.89 81.36
N THR A 56 83.17 73.07 81.92
CA THR A 56 82.90 71.65 81.55
C THR A 56 81.42 71.18 81.44
N PRO A 57 80.35 71.90 81.83
CA PRO A 57 79.02 71.27 82.02
C PRO A 57 78.31 70.81 80.73
N GLU A 58 78.57 71.45 79.59
CA GLU A 58 77.96 71.09 78.30
C GLU A 58 78.49 69.74 77.76
N ILE A 59 79.76 69.45 78.03
CA ILE A 59 80.43 68.20 77.63
C ILE A 59 79.82 67.00 78.38
N ASP A 60 79.52 67.16 79.66
CA ASP A 60 78.88 66.11 80.46
C ASP A 60 77.42 65.88 80.05
N ALA A 61 76.68 66.93 79.68
CA ALA A 61 75.32 66.80 79.15
C ALA A 61 75.30 66.06 77.80
N LEU A 62 76.22 66.38 76.89
CA LEU A 62 76.38 65.69 75.60
C LEU A 62 76.78 64.22 75.80
N SER A 63 77.74 63.95 76.71
CA SER A 63 78.19 62.59 77.05
C SER A 63 77.06 61.75 77.64
N LYS A 64 76.23 62.32 78.53
CA LYS A 64 75.05 61.64 79.07
C LYS A 64 74.05 61.27 77.97
N ARG A 65 73.73 62.19 77.06
CA ARG A 65 72.82 61.94 75.93
C ARG A 65 73.37 60.86 74.98
N SER A 66 74.68 60.82 74.75
CA SER A 66 75.34 59.76 73.97
C SER A 66 75.15 58.40 74.63
N LYS A 67 75.47 58.29 75.92
CA LYS A 67 75.32 57.04 76.70
C LYS A 67 73.88 56.54 76.77
N GLU A 68 72.90 57.43 76.85
CA GLU A 68 71.48 57.06 76.82
C GLU A 68 71.06 56.54 75.42
N ALA A 69 71.51 57.17 74.34
CA ALA A 69 71.26 56.71 72.97
C ALA A 69 71.96 55.36 72.67
N GLU A 70 73.20 55.20 73.12
CA GLU A 70 73.97 53.96 73.04
C GLU A 70 73.30 52.81 73.81
N ALA A 71 72.84 53.07 75.03
CA ALA A 71 72.12 52.08 75.84
C ALA A 71 70.78 51.68 75.21
N ALA A 72 70.06 52.63 74.59
CA ALA A 72 68.83 52.35 73.85
C ALA A 72 69.09 51.46 72.63
N PHE A 73 70.12 51.77 71.83
CA PHE A 73 70.54 50.93 70.70
C PHE A 73 70.93 49.52 71.16
N LEU A 74 71.78 49.39 72.18
CA LEU A 74 72.24 48.10 72.69
C LEU A 74 71.11 47.25 73.28
N ASN A 75 70.04 47.86 73.80
CA ASN A 75 68.84 47.15 74.24
C ASN A 75 68.07 46.54 73.06
N VAL A 76 67.83 47.32 72.00
CA VAL A 76 67.17 46.83 70.77
C VAL A 76 68.02 45.75 70.08
N TYR A 77 69.32 45.98 69.95
CA TYR A 77 70.30 45.04 69.40
C TYR A 77 70.22 43.66 70.08
N LYS A 78 70.33 43.61 71.42
CA LYS A 78 70.23 42.37 72.21
C LYS A 78 68.91 41.61 72.04
N ARG A 79 67.84 42.29 71.60
CA ARG A 79 66.55 41.65 71.31
C ARG A 79 66.44 41.11 69.89
N LEU A 80 67.25 41.60 68.96
CA LEU A 80 67.19 41.24 67.54
C LEU A 80 68.27 40.22 67.14
N ILE A 81 69.43 40.22 67.78
CA ILE A 81 70.54 39.33 67.38
C ILE A 81 70.27 37.84 67.66
N ASP A 82 69.62 37.53 68.78
CA ASP A 82 69.30 36.14 69.15
C ASP A 82 68.06 35.57 68.43
N VAL A 83 67.42 36.33 67.52
CA VAL A 83 66.21 35.90 66.83
C VAL A 83 66.57 34.96 65.67
N PRO A 84 66.09 33.70 65.64
CA PRO A 84 66.33 32.80 64.52
C PRO A 84 65.57 33.27 63.28
N ASP A 85 66.18 33.09 62.11
CA ASP A 85 65.58 33.41 60.82
C ASP A 85 64.30 32.56 60.57
N PRO A 86 63.12 33.19 60.37
CA PRO A 86 61.88 32.47 60.10
C PRO A 86 61.76 31.93 58.66
N VAL A 87 62.61 32.36 57.73
CA VAL A 87 62.53 32.01 56.29
C VAL A 87 62.55 30.48 56.05
N PRO A 88 63.43 29.66 56.68
CA PRO A 88 63.45 28.21 56.44
C PRO A 88 62.18 27.49 56.94
N ALA A 89 61.59 27.94 58.06
CA ALA A 89 60.36 27.36 58.58
C ALA A 89 59.15 27.72 57.69
N LEU A 90 59.13 28.95 57.16
CA LEU A 90 58.11 29.42 56.22
C LEU A 90 58.22 28.73 54.84
N ASP A 91 59.43 28.43 54.35
CA ASP A 91 59.63 27.63 53.13
C ASP A 91 59.06 26.22 53.29
N LEU A 92 59.42 25.51 54.36
CA LEU A 92 58.88 24.18 54.65
C LEU A 92 57.33 24.21 54.76
N GLY A 93 56.78 25.23 55.43
CA GLY A 93 55.33 25.46 55.50
C GLY A 93 54.69 25.67 54.12
N GLN A 94 55.32 26.45 53.24
CA GLN A 94 54.85 26.65 51.87
C GLN A 94 54.92 25.36 51.03
N GLN A 95 56.00 24.59 51.16
CA GLN A 95 56.16 23.31 50.45
C GLN A 95 55.14 22.27 50.91
N LEU A 96 54.85 22.20 52.21
CA LEU A 96 53.80 21.34 52.75
C LEU A 96 52.41 21.78 52.27
N GLN A 97 52.13 23.09 52.25
CA GLN A 97 50.87 23.63 51.73
C GLN A 97 50.64 23.26 50.25
N LEU A 98 51.68 23.30 49.42
CA LEU A 98 51.62 22.87 48.01
C LEU A 98 51.40 21.35 47.86
N LYS A 99 52.04 20.54 48.72
CA LYS A 99 51.82 19.07 48.74
C LYS A 99 50.39 18.73 49.14
N VAL A 100 49.84 19.39 50.16
CA VAL A 100 48.45 19.22 50.61
C VAL A 100 47.46 19.61 49.51
N GLN A 101 47.70 20.72 48.80
CA GLN A 101 46.87 21.11 47.66
C GLN A 101 46.88 20.03 46.56
N ARG A 102 48.07 19.57 46.14
CA ARG A 102 48.17 18.49 45.14
C ARG A 102 47.52 17.18 45.60
N LEU A 103 47.60 16.82 46.88
CA LEU A 103 46.89 15.65 47.42
C LEU A 103 45.39 15.82 47.29
N HIS A 104 44.85 16.99 47.65
CA HIS A 104 43.43 17.28 47.49
C HIS A 104 42.98 17.23 46.02
N ASP A 105 43.77 17.79 45.10
CA ASP A 105 43.48 17.71 43.66
C ASP A 105 43.37 16.24 43.21
N ILE A 106 44.34 15.39 43.59
CA ILE A 106 44.37 13.95 43.28
C ILE A 106 43.22 13.18 43.96
N GLU A 107 42.82 13.55 45.18
CA GLU A 107 41.65 12.98 45.87
C GLU A 107 40.36 13.29 45.11
N THR A 108 40.17 14.53 44.66
CA THR A 108 38.99 14.91 43.86
C THR A 108 38.96 14.25 42.49
N GLU A 109 40.12 14.04 41.86
CA GLU A 109 40.25 13.29 40.61
C GLU A 109 39.89 11.80 40.82
N ASN A 110 40.42 11.17 41.87
CA ASN A 110 40.07 9.78 42.22
C ASN A 110 38.59 9.61 42.53
N GLN A 111 37.96 10.58 43.20
CA GLN A 111 36.52 10.54 43.48
C GLN A 111 35.71 10.59 42.18
N LYS A 112 36.01 11.52 41.27
CA LYS A 112 35.36 11.61 39.95
C LYS A 112 35.57 10.35 39.10
N LEU A 113 36.78 9.78 39.12
CA LEU A 113 37.06 8.54 38.40
C LEU A 113 36.24 7.37 38.96
N ARG A 114 36.02 7.29 40.29
CA ARG A 114 35.13 6.29 40.90
C ARG A 114 33.67 6.51 40.51
N GLU A 115 33.21 7.75 40.50
CA GLU A 115 31.84 8.10 40.08
C GLU A 115 31.59 7.68 38.62
N THR A 116 32.48 8.06 37.69
CA THR A 116 32.36 7.63 36.28
C THR A 116 32.44 6.11 36.08
N LEU A 117 33.25 5.40 36.88
CA LEU A 117 33.25 3.93 36.86
C LEU A 117 31.94 3.34 37.39
N GLU A 118 31.30 3.94 38.40
CA GLU A 118 30.00 3.49 38.89
C GLU A 118 28.89 3.75 37.86
N GLU A 119 28.94 4.89 37.16
CA GLU A 119 28.05 5.23 36.04
C GLU A 119 28.20 4.21 34.89
N TYR A 120 29.41 3.94 34.39
CA TYR A 120 29.63 2.93 33.35
C TYR A 120 29.19 1.52 33.77
N ASN A 121 29.32 1.16 35.05
CA ASN A 121 28.82 -0.13 35.54
C ASN A 121 27.28 -0.20 35.56
N LYS A 122 26.58 0.92 35.80
CA LYS A 122 25.11 1.00 35.70
C LYS A 122 24.66 0.91 34.24
N GLU A 123 25.27 1.68 33.35
CA GLU A 123 25.00 1.62 31.90
C GLU A 123 25.22 0.20 31.35
N PHE A 124 26.30 -0.47 31.76
CA PHE A 124 26.55 -1.86 31.36
C PHE A 124 25.46 -2.82 31.84
N ALA A 125 24.98 -2.68 33.08
CA ALA A 125 23.88 -3.49 33.61
C ALA A 125 22.55 -3.24 32.86
N GLU A 126 22.27 -2.00 32.47
CA GLU A 126 21.10 -1.66 31.64
C GLU A 126 21.19 -2.27 30.24
N VAL A 127 22.35 -2.18 29.58
CA VAL A 127 22.60 -2.80 28.25
C VAL A 127 22.43 -4.33 28.32
N MET A 128 22.94 -4.98 29.37
CA MET A 128 22.75 -6.43 29.58
C MET A 128 21.28 -6.81 29.76
N ASN A 129 20.48 -5.99 30.45
CA ASN A 129 19.04 -6.20 30.61
C ASN A 129 18.28 -5.99 29.28
N GLN A 130 18.66 -4.98 28.51
CA GLN A 130 18.15 -4.77 27.14
C GLN A 130 18.48 -5.97 26.24
N GLU A 131 19.67 -6.59 26.36
CA GLU A 131 20.02 -7.77 25.57
C GLU A 131 19.10 -8.98 25.89
N VAL A 132 18.73 -9.18 27.15
CA VAL A 132 17.74 -10.21 27.55
C VAL A 132 16.36 -9.91 26.94
N THR A 133 15.93 -8.65 26.98
CA THR A 133 14.66 -8.21 26.38
C THR A 133 14.66 -8.42 24.86
N ILE A 134 15.75 -8.07 24.18
CA ILE A 134 15.93 -8.29 22.73
C ILE A 134 15.91 -9.79 22.39
N LYS A 135 16.52 -10.66 23.21
CA LYS A 135 16.46 -12.13 23.02
C LYS A 135 15.02 -12.64 23.14
N ALA A 136 14.27 -12.20 24.16
CA ALA A 136 12.86 -12.58 24.34
C ALA A 136 11.96 -12.09 23.19
N LEU A 137 12.17 -10.87 22.69
CA LEU A 137 11.42 -10.33 21.54
C LEU A 137 11.77 -11.07 20.25
N LYS A 138 13.04 -11.40 20.01
CA LYS A 138 13.46 -12.19 18.84
C LYS A 138 12.85 -13.60 18.85
N GLU A 139 12.70 -14.23 20.02
CA GLU A 139 12.08 -15.55 20.10
C GLU A 139 10.56 -15.48 19.83
N LYS A 140 9.86 -14.48 20.37
CA LYS A 140 8.45 -14.23 20.01
C LYS A 140 8.25 -13.98 18.52
N ILE A 141 9.16 -13.26 17.86
CA ILE A 141 9.11 -13.06 16.40
C ILE A 141 9.22 -14.41 15.68
N ARG A 142 10.15 -15.29 16.06
CA ARG A 142 10.26 -16.65 15.49
C ARG A 142 9.00 -17.50 15.73
N GLU A 143 8.40 -17.41 16.92
CA GLU A 143 7.13 -18.10 17.23
C GLU A 143 6.00 -17.61 16.31
N TYR A 144 5.89 -16.29 16.08
CA TYR A 144 4.92 -15.73 15.13
C TYR A 144 5.21 -16.11 13.67
N GLU A 145 6.47 -16.06 13.24
CA GLU A 145 6.89 -16.49 11.90
C GLU A 145 6.58 -17.98 11.65
N GLN A 146 6.88 -18.85 12.62
CA GLN A 146 6.62 -20.27 12.53
C GLN A 146 5.12 -20.60 12.56
N THR A 147 4.33 -19.89 13.38
CA THR A 147 2.86 -20.09 13.40
C THR A 147 2.20 -19.58 12.12
N LEU A 148 2.62 -18.43 11.57
CA LEU A 148 2.19 -17.94 10.26
C LEU A 148 2.55 -18.92 9.14
N LYS A 149 3.78 -19.47 9.15
CA LYS A 149 4.22 -20.47 8.18
C LYS A 149 3.36 -21.74 8.25
N ASN A 150 3.13 -22.28 9.45
CA ASN A 150 2.29 -23.46 9.65
C ASN A 150 0.83 -23.23 9.19
N GLN A 151 0.29 -22.02 9.42
CA GLN A 151 -1.05 -21.65 8.94
C GLN A 151 -1.09 -21.57 7.40
N ALA A 152 -0.10 -20.94 6.77
CA ALA A 152 -0.01 -20.86 5.32
C ALA A 152 0.13 -22.25 4.67
N GLU A 153 0.94 -23.13 5.26
CA GLU A 153 1.12 -24.52 4.82
C GLU A 153 -0.17 -25.34 4.97
N THR A 154 -0.89 -25.18 6.10
CA THR A 154 -2.21 -25.81 6.30
C THR A 154 -3.23 -25.34 5.25
N ILE A 155 -3.31 -24.03 5.00
CA ILE A 155 -4.24 -23.45 4.01
C ILE A 155 -3.88 -23.90 2.60
N ALA A 156 -2.58 -23.98 2.27
CA ALA A 156 -2.11 -24.48 0.98
C ALA A 156 -2.51 -25.95 0.78
N LEU A 157 -2.28 -26.81 1.77
CA LEU A 157 -2.60 -28.23 1.72
C LEU A 157 -4.12 -28.49 1.66
N GLU A 158 -4.93 -27.71 2.38
CA GLU A 158 -6.39 -27.72 2.23
C GLU A 158 -6.85 -27.30 0.83
N LYS A 159 -6.19 -26.32 0.22
CA LYS A 159 -6.53 -25.84 -1.13
C LYS A 159 -6.12 -26.86 -2.20
N GLU A 160 -4.95 -27.49 -2.05
CA GLU A 160 -4.49 -28.59 -2.89
C GLU A 160 -5.46 -29.77 -2.81
N GLN A 161 -5.86 -30.19 -1.60
CA GLN A 161 -6.81 -31.28 -1.42
C GLN A 161 -8.20 -30.97 -2.01
N LYS A 162 -8.68 -29.72 -1.89
CA LYS A 162 -9.93 -29.28 -2.53
C LYS A 162 -9.83 -29.34 -4.06
N LEU A 163 -8.74 -28.85 -4.64
CA LEU A 163 -8.51 -28.95 -6.09
C LEU A 163 -8.40 -30.40 -6.55
N GLN A 164 -7.71 -31.27 -5.81
CA GLN A 164 -7.59 -32.69 -6.11
C GLN A 164 -8.95 -33.39 -6.11
N ASN A 165 -9.83 -33.07 -5.14
CA ASN A 165 -11.20 -33.56 -5.10
C ASN A 165 -12.04 -33.03 -6.29
N ASP A 166 -11.94 -31.74 -6.62
CA ASP A 166 -12.63 -31.14 -7.77
C ASP A 166 -12.19 -31.77 -9.10
N PHE A 167 -10.90 -32.09 -9.25
CA PHE A 167 -10.37 -32.81 -10.41
C PHE A 167 -10.88 -34.26 -10.46
N ALA A 168 -10.86 -34.98 -9.35
CA ALA A 168 -11.40 -36.34 -9.27
C ALA A 168 -12.91 -36.41 -9.57
N GLU A 169 -13.70 -35.43 -9.11
CA GLU A 169 -15.13 -35.37 -9.42
C GLU A 169 -15.38 -35.02 -10.90
N LYS A 170 -14.58 -34.12 -11.49
CA LYS A 170 -14.63 -33.83 -12.94
C LYS A 170 -14.24 -35.04 -13.77
N GLU A 171 -13.20 -35.76 -13.38
CA GLU A 171 -12.78 -37.00 -14.05
C GLU A 171 -13.88 -38.06 -13.97
N ARG A 172 -14.49 -38.26 -12.79
CA ARG A 172 -15.60 -39.21 -12.62
C ARG A 172 -16.81 -38.83 -13.50
N LYS A 173 -17.20 -37.54 -13.54
CA LYS A 173 -18.27 -37.05 -14.42
C LYS A 173 -17.92 -37.25 -15.90
N LEU A 174 -16.67 -37.01 -16.29
CA LEU A 174 -16.22 -37.26 -17.66
C LEU A 174 -16.32 -38.74 -18.01
N GLN A 175 -15.84 -39.64 -17.15
CA GLN A 175 -15.96 -41.10 -17.31
C GLN A 175 -17.44 -41.54 -17.36
N GLU A 176 -18.31 -41.03 -16.49
CA GLU A 176 -19.76 -41.29 -16.53
C GLU A 176 -20.39 -40.86 -17.87
N THR A 177 -20.06 -39.67 -18.38
CA THR A 177 -20.54 -39.21 -19.69
C THR A 177 -19.98 -40.05 -20.83
N GLN A 178 -18.70 -40.42 -20.79
CA GLN A 178 -18.05 -41.27 -21.78
C GLN A 178 -18.74 -42.63 -21.84
N MET A 179 -18.92 -43.31 -20.71
CA MET A 179 -19.65 -44.57 -20.59
C MET A 179 -21.10 -44.48 -21.09
N SER A 180 -21.80 -43.36 -20.83
CA SER A 180 -23.14 -43.14 -21.37
C SER A 180 -23.12 -42.97 -22.90
N THR A 181 -22.10 -42.30 -23.46
CA THR A 181 -21.97 -42.12 -24.91
C THR A 181 -21.55 -43.41 -25.62
N THR A 182 -20.67 -44.22 -25.04
CA THR A 182 -20.29 -45.52 -25.63
C THR A 182 -21.46 -46.49 -25.60
N SER A 183 -22.19 -46.60 -24.50
CA SER A 183 -23.40 -47.43 -24.42
C SER A 183 -24.48 -47.02 -25.43
N LYS A 184 -24.69 -45.71 -25.63
CA LYS A 184 -25.62 -45.21 -26.68
C LYS A 184 -25.13 -45.50 -28.10
N LEU A 185 -23.81 -45.49 -28.32
CA LEU A 185 -23.21 -45.84 -29.60
C LEU A 185 -23.37 -47.34 -29.88
N GLU A 186 -23.05 -48.20 -28.91
CA GLU A 186 -23.25 -49.66 -28.98
C GLU A 186 -24.72 -50.02 -29.27
N GLU A 187 -25.67 -49.37 -28.58
CA GLU A 187 -27.10 -49.51 -28.88
C GLU A 187 -27.47 -49.10 -30.32
N ALA A 188 -26.89 -48.02 -30.82
CA ALA A 188 -27.15 -47.53 -32.17
C ALA A 188 -26.54 -48.45 -33.23
N GLU A 189 -25.31 -48.93 -33.01
CA GLU A 189 -24.64 -49.92 -33.85
C GLU A 189 -25.41 -51.23 -33.89
N HIS A 190 -25.88 -51.73 -32.75
CA HIS A 190 -26.71 -52.94 -32.71
C HIS A 190 -28.04 -52.75 -33.47
N LYS A 191 -28.69 -51.58 -33.35
CA LYS A 191 -29.89 -51.23 -34.13
C LYS A 191 -29.59 -51.19 -35.64
N VAL A 192 -28.45 -50.62 -36.06
CA VAL A 192 -28.01 -50.60 -37.46
C VAL A 192 -27.75 -52.02 -37.98
N GLN A 193 -27.03 -52.87 -37.24
CA GLN A 193 -26.79 -54.27 -37.61
C GLN A 193 -28.10 -55.06 -37.71
N SER A 194 -29.04 -54.81 -36.81
CA SER A 194 -30.37 -55.45 -36.81
C SER A 194 -31.19 -55.05 -38.05
N LEU A 195 -31.18 -53.76 -38.39
CA LEU A 195 -31.83 -53.24 -39.60
C LEU A 195 -31.15 -53.71 -40.89
N GLN A 196 -29.82 -53.78 -40.93
CA GLN A 196 -29.06 -54.36 -42.05
C GLN A 196 -29.43 -55.83 -42.25
N THR A 197 -29.47 -56.62 -41.18
CA THR A 197 -29.84 -58.05 -41.25
C THR A 197 -31.29 -58.24 -41.73
N ALA A 198 -32.22 -57.39 -41.27
CA ALA A 198 -33.60 -57.40 -41.75
C ALA A 198 -33.74 -56.95 -43.22
N LEU A 199 -32.92 -56.00 -43.66
CA LEU A 199 -32.86 -55.56 -45.06
C LEU A 199 -32.29 -56.66 -45.96
N GLU A 200 -31.23 -57.35 -45.53
CA GLU A 200 -30.67 -58.49 -46.25
C GLU A 200 -31.72 -59.61 -46.39
N LYS A 201 -32.43 -59.95 -45.29
CA LYS A 201 -33.49 -60.96 -45.28
C LYS A 201 -34.68 -60.61 -46.18
N THR A 202 -35.17 -59.38 -46.14
CA THR A 202 -36.26 -58.93 -47.02
C THR A 202 -35.81 -58.88 -48.49
N ARG A 203 -34.54 -58.58 -48.75
CA ARG A 203 -33.96 -58.64 -50.09
C ARG A 203 -33.85 -60.07 -50.63
N THR A 204 -33.49 -61.05 -49.80
CA THR A 204 -33.51 -62.47 -50.20
C THR A 204 -34.93 -62.98 -50.39
N GLU A 205 -35.87 -62.63 -49.50
CA GLU A 205 -37.29 -63.00 -49.65
C GLU A 205 -37.91 -62.43 -50.94
N LEU A 206 -37.58 -61.18 -51.31
CA LEU A 206 -37.98 -60.58 -52.58
C LEU A 206 -37.35 -61.29 -53.80
N PHE A 207 -36.10 -61.74 -53.69
CA PHE A 207 -35.43 -62.48 -54.76
C PHE A 207 -36.05 -63.87 -54.97
N ASP A 208 -36.34 -64.59 -53.89
CA ASP A 208 -37.02 -65.88 -53.93
C ASP A 208 -38.44 -65.75 -54.50
N LEU A 209 -39.18 -64.71 -54.09
CA LEU A 209 -40.53 -64.43 -54.60
C LEU A 209 -40.49 -64.07 -56.09
N LYS A 210 -39.49 -63.29 -56.53
CA LYS A 210 -39.28 -62.95 -57.94
C LYS A 210 -38.95 -64.19 -58.77
N THR A 211 -38.09 -65.07 -58.25
CA THR A 211 -37.72 -66.34 -58.90
C THR A 211 -38.95 -67.23 -59.09
N LYS A 212 -39.77 -67.41 -58.04
CA LYS A 212 -41.03 -68.17 -58.12
C LYS A 212 -42.05 -67.56 -59.06
N TYR A 213 -42.16 -66.22 -59.09
CA TYR A 213 -43.03 -65.53 -60.04
C TYR A 213 -42.57 -65.79 -61.48
N ASP A 214 -41.26 -65.72 -61.74
CA ASP A 214 -40.72 -65.99 -63.07
C ASP A 214 -40.93 -67.45 -63.47
N GLU A 215 -40.68 -68.41 -62.57
CA GLU A 215 -41.03 -69.84 -62.74
C GLU A 215 -42.51 -70.03 -63.09
N GLU A 216 -43.44 -69.44 -62.31
CA GLU A 216 -44.88 -69.57 -62.55
C GLU A 216 -45.30 -68.90 -63.87
N THR A 217 -44.71 -67.76 -64.25
CA THR A 217 -44.97 -67.17 -65.58
C THR A 217 -44.48 -68.05 -66.73
N THR A 218 -43.34 -68.74 -66.57
CA THR A 218 -42.87 -69.71 -67.58
C THR A 218 -43.78 -70.93 -67.65
N ALA A 219 -44.16 -71.52 -66.51
CA ALA A 219 -45.09 -72.65 -66.47
C ALA A 219 -46.47 -72.30 -67.07
N LYS A 220 -46.95 -71.07 -66.87
CA LYS A 220 -48.18 -70.58 -67.52
C LYS A 220 -48.03 -70.37 -69.02
N ALA A 221 -46.86 -69.96 -69.50
CA ALA A 221 -46.59 -69.89 -70.94
C ALA A 221 -46.59 -71.30 -71.56
N ASP A 222 -45.94 -72.28 -70.90
CA ASP A 222 -45.90 -73.68 -71.34
C ASP A 222 -47.31 -74.33 -71.34
N GLU A 223 -48.14 -74.05 -70.31
CA GLU A 223 -49.55 -74.47 -70.27
C GLU A 223 -50.35 -73.88 -71.45
N ILE A 224 -50.15 -72.60 -71.78
CA ILE A 224 -50.81 -71.93 -72.90
C ILE A 224 -50.36 -72.54 -74.23
N GLU A 225 -49.06 -72.80 -74.41
CA GLU A 225 -48.54 -73.46 -75.61
C GLU A 225 -49.11 -74.88 -75.76
N MET A 226 -49.17 -75.66 -74.68
CA MET A 226 -49.80 -76.99 -74.69
C MET A 226 -51.28 -76.91 -75.08
N ILE A 227 -52.05 -75.99 -74.48
CA ILE A 227 -53.46 -75.77 -74.83
C ILE A 227 -53.61 -75.33 -76.29
N MET A 228 -52.72 -74.48 -76.81
CA MET A 228 -52.69 -74.10 -78.21
C MET A 228 -52.45 -75.31 -79.13
N THR A 229 -51.48 -76.18 -78.82
CA THR A 229 -51.23 -77.38 -79.65
C THR A 229 -52.37 -78.38 -79.61
N ASP A 230 -53.06 -78.53 -78.46
CA ASP A 230 -54.25 -79.39 -78.36
C ASP A 230 -55.47 -78.77 -79.06
N LEU A 231 -55.61 -77.44 -79.05
CA LEU A 231 -56.61 -76.71 -79.82
C LEU A 231 -56.35 -76.84 -81.33
N GLU A 232 -55.10 -76.73 -81.80
CA GLU A 232 -54.72 -77.00 -83.18
C GLU A 232 -55.03 -78.44 -83.58
N ARG A 233 -54.68 -79.42 -82.73
CA ARG A 233 -54.99 -80.85 -82.95
C ARG A 233 -56.49 -81.13 -82.91
N ALA A 234 -57.26 -80.41 -82.10
CA ALA A 234 -58.72 -80.48 -82.07
C ALA A 234 -59.34 -79.87 -83.34
N ASN A 235 -58.84 -78.71 -83.79
CA ASN A 235 -59.25 -78.07 -85.03
C ASN A 235 -58.91 -78.94 -86.25
N GLN A 236 -57.73 -79.55 -86.33
CA GLN A 236 -57.37 -80.50 -87.38
C GLN A 236 -58.31 -81.73 -87.38
N ARG A 237 -58.63 -82.29 -86.21
CA ARG A 237 -59.61 -83.38 -86.09
C ARG A 237 -61.02 -82.95 -86.50
N ALA A 238 -61.45 -81.74 -86.12
CA ALA A 238 -62.73 -81.19 -86.54
C ALA A 238 -62.79 -80.94 -88.05
N GLU A 239 -61.70 -80.46 -88.65
CA GLU A 239 -61.56 -80.24 -90.09
C GLU A 239 -61.57 -81.56 -90.88
N VAL A 240 -60.93 -82.61 -90.38
CA VAL A 240 -61.02 -83.97 -90.94
C VAL A 240 -62.44 -84.53 -90.80
N ALA A 241 -63.03 -84.46 -89.60
CA ALA A 241 -64.41 -84.91 -89.37
C ALA A 241 -65.44 -84.11 -90.20
N GLN A 242 -65.16 -82.83 -90.48
CA GLN A 242 -65.98 -82.01 -91.38
C GLN A 242 -65.84 -82.48 -92.83
N ARG A 243 -64.63 -82.77 -93.33
CA ARG A 243 -64.43 -83.38 -94.66
C ARG A 243 -65.08 -84.76 -94.77
N GLU A 244 -65.03 -85.57 -93.72
CA GLU A 244 -65.73 -86.85 -93.65
C GLU A 244 -67.25 -86.64 -93.64
N ALA A 245 -67.78 -85.64 -92.90
CA ALA A 245 -69.19 -85.30 -92.91
C ALA A 245 -69.65 -84.68 -94.25
N GLU A 246 -68.78 -83.97 -94.96
CA GLU A 246 -69.02 -83.41 -96.30
C GLU A 246 -69.03 -84.53 -97.35
N THR A 247 -68.05 -85.43 -97.35
CA THR A 247 -68.04 -86.61 -98.24
C THR A 247 -69.15 -87.60 -97.91
N LEU A 248 -69.49 -87.80 -96.64
CA LEU A 248 -70.69 -88.55 -96.23
C LEU A 248 -71.97 -87.81 -96.62
N ARG A 249 -72.01 -86.47 -96.64
CA ARG A 249 -73.13 -85.69 -97.21
C ARG A 249 -73.21 -85.81 -98.72
N GLU A 250 -72.09 -85.85 -99.44
CA GLU A 250 -72.06 -86.08 -100.89
C GLU A 250 -72.53 -87.51 -101.20
N GLN A 251 -72.06 -88.52 -100.45
CA GLN A 251 -72.57 -89.88 -100.50
C GLN A 251 -74.05 -89.96 -100.13
N LEU A 252 -74.50 -89.26 -99.07
CA LEU A 252 -75.92 -89.13 -98.74
C LEU A 252 -76.69 -88.32 -99.79
N SER A 253 -76.07 -87.43 -100.57
CA SER A 253 -76.73 -86.69 -101.64
C SER A 253 -76.91 -87.57 -102.87
N SER A 254 -75.91 -88.39 -103.21
CA SER A 254 -76.01 -89.41 -104.28
C SER A 254 -76.94 -90.56 -103.88
N ALA A 255 -76.90 -91.00 -102.62
CA ALA A 255 -77.83 -91.96 -102.05
C ALA A 255 -79.24 -91.37 -101.95
N ASN A 256 -79.41 -90.10 -101.53
CA ASN A 256 -80.70 -89.41 -101.60
C ASN A 256 -81.17 -89.21 -103.05
N HIS A 257 -80.29 -89.06 -104.03
CA HIS A 257 -80.71 -89.01 -105.43
C HIS A 257 -81.32 -90.36 -105.88
N SER A 258 -80.88 -91.48 -105.27
CA SER A 258 -81.49 -92.81 -105.41
C SER A 258 -82.60 -93.14 -104.40
N LEU A 259 -82.74 -92.38 -103.31
CA LEU A 259 -83.74 -92.58 -102.24
C LEU A 259 -84.85 -91.50 -102.26
N GLN A 260 -84.77 -90.50 -103.16
CA GLN A 260 -85.82 -89.52 -103.48
C GLN A 260 -87.03 -90.14 -104.23
N LEU A 261 -87.12 -91.47 -104.26
CA LEU A 261 -88.31 -92.23 -104.67
C LEU A 261 -88.99 -92.96 -103.50
N ALA A 262 -88.48 -92.84 -102.26
CA ALA A 262 -89.02 -93.51 -101.08
C ALA A 262 -89.08 -92.62 -99.83
N SER A 263 -90.20 -91.89 -99.69
CA SER A 263 -90.79 -91.35 -98.44
C SER A 263 -89.96 -90.42 -97.52
N GLN A 264 -90.47 -89.20 -97.28
CA GLN A 264 -90.03 -88.32 -96.17
C GLN A 264 -91.19 -87.91 -95.25
N ILE A 265 -91.22 -88.48 -94.03
CA ILE A 265 -92.09 -88.21 -92.86
C ILE A 265 -91.32 -88.76 -91.62
N GLN A 266 -91.13 -88.10 -90.46
CA GLN A 266 -91.45 -86.75 -89.97
C GLN A 266 -90.50 -86.34 -88.81
N LYS A 267 -90.10 -85.06 -88.74
CA LYS A 267 -89.98 -84.18 -87.53
C LYS A 267 -88.83 -84.24 -86.50
N ALA A 268 -88.57 -83.02 -85.99
CA ALA A 268 -87.96 -82.60 -84.72
C ALA A 268 -86.42 -82.78 -84.61
N PRO A 269 -85.72 -81.82 -83.96
CA PRO A 269 -85.73 -81.79 -82.49
C PRO A 269 -85.89 -80.39 -81.84
N ASP A 270 -86.06 -80.43 -80.52
CA ASP A 270 -86.16 -79.34 -79.56
C ASP A 270 -84.98 -79.48 -78.58
N VAL A 271 -83.90 -78.70 -78.75
CA VAL A 271 -82.66 -78.78 -77.92
C VAL A 271 -81.98 -77.42 -77.68
N GLU A 272 -82.34 -76.34 -78.36
CA GLU A 272 -81.65 -75.03 -78.26
C GLU A 272 -81.67 -74.42 -76.83
N GLN A 273 -82.81 -74.54 -76.11
CA GLN A 273 -83.07 -73.75 -74.90
C GLN A 273 -82.30 -74.19 -73.64
N ALA A 274 -81.69 -75.39 -73.63
CA ALA A 274 -80.87 -75.83 -72.49
C ALA A 274 -79.43 -75.27 -72.55
N ILE A 275 -78.89 -75.08 -73.76
CA ILE A 275 -77.51 -74.63 -73.98
C ILE A 275 -77.41 -73.10 -73.78
N GLU A 276 -78.43 -72.37 -74.21
CA GLU A 276 -78.49 -70.91 -74.07
C GLU A 276 -78.58 -70.46 -72.59
N VAL A 277 -79.28 -71.20 -71.73
CA VAL A 277 -79.38 -70.89 -70.30
C VAL A 277 -78.09 -71.20 -69.53
N LEU A 278 -77.37 -72.27 -69.89
CA LEU A 278 -76.09 -72.61 -69.26
C LEU A 278 -74.95 -71.68 -69.69
N THR A 279 -74.88 -71.32 -70.98
CA THR A 279 -73.88 -70.36 -71.47
C THR A 279 -74.13 -68.95 -70.92
N ARG A 280 -75.39 -68.51 -70.88
CA ARG A 280 -75.76 -67.23 -70.28
C ARG A 280 -75.46 -67.15 -68.78
N SER A 281 -75.79 -68.18 -68.00
CA SER A 281 -75.50 -68.18 -66.56
C SER A 281 -74.00 -68.25 -66.26
N SER A 282 -73.20 -68.95 -67.09
CA SER A 282 -71.74 -68.92 -66.98
C SER A 282 -71.17 -67.52 -67.23
N LEU A 283 -71.63 -66.83 -68.29
CA LEU A 283 -71.20 -65.47 -68.61
C LEU A 283 -71.66 -64.45 -67.57
N GLU A 284 -72.87 -64.59 -67.01
CA GLU A 284 -73.36 -63.73 -65.92
C GLU A 284 -72.51 -63.90 -64.63
N VAL A 285 -72.04 -65.12 -64.32
CA VAL A 285 -71.12 -65.36 -63.18
C VAL A 285 -69.72 -64.79 -63.41
N GLU A 286 -69.18 -64.93 -64.63
CA GLU A 286 -67.87 -64.38 -65.00
C GLU A 286 -67.88 -62.86 -65.07
N LEU A 287 -68.93 -62.25 -65.63
CA LEU A 287 -69.16 -60.80 -65.60
C LEU A 287 -69.21 -60.30 -64.15
N ALA A 288 -70.00 -60.94 -63.29
CA ALA A 288 -70.07 -60.59 -61.86
C ALA A 288 -68.74 -60.80 -61.12
N ALA A 289 -67.86 -61.68 -61.59
CA ALA A 289 -66.50 -61.84 -61.06
C ALA A 289 -65.59 -60.69 -61.51
N LYS A 290 -65.66 -60.29 -62.78
CA LYS A 290 -64.91 -59.15 -63.31
C LYS A 290 -65.40 -57.81 -62.76
N GLU A 291 -66.69 -57.64 -62.51
CA GLU A 291 -67.23 -56.46 -61.80
C GLU A 291 -66.71 -56.37 -60.36
N ARG A 292 -66.60 -57.49 -59.65
CA ARG A 292 -65.97 -57.54 -58.31
C ARG A 292 -64.47 -57.23 -58.36
N GLU A 293 -63.75 -57.73 -59.36
CA GLU A 293 -62.33 -57.43 -59.58
C GLU A 293 -62.12 -55.93 -59.89
N ILE A 294 -62.95 -55.34 -60.76
CA ILE A 294 -62.94 -53.91 -61.07
C ILE A 294 -63.26 -53.08 -59.82
N ALA A 295 -64.26 -53.47 -59.02
CA ALA A 295 -64.58 -52.79 -57.77
C ALA A 295 -63.39 -52.83 -56.79
N GLN A 296 -62.71 -53.97 -56.65
CA GLN A 296 -61.52 -54.09 -55.80
C GLN A 296 -60.36 -53.24 -56.30
N LEU A 297 -60.10 -53.22 -57.61
CA LEU A 297 -59.06 -52.39 -58.22
C LEU A 297 -59.36 -50.89 -58.07
N VAL A 298 -60.64 -50.47 -58.16
CA VAL A 298 -61.05 -49.09 -57.90
C VAL A 298 -60.85 -48.72 -56.43
N GLU A 299 -61.20 -49.59 -55.49
CA GLU A 299 -60.93 -49.39 -54.06
C GLU A 299 -59.42 -49.31 -53.77
N ASP A 300 -58.61 -50.17 -54.40
CA ASP A 300 -57.15 -50.17 -54.27
C ASP A 300 -56.52 -48.91 -54.84
N VAL A 301 -56.97 -48.43 -56.01
CA VAL A 301 -56.53 -47.15 -56.59
C VAL A 301 -56.93 -45.99 -55.68
N GLN A 302 -58.14 -45.96 -55.13
CA GLN A 302 -58.56 -44.92 -54.19
C GLN A 302 -57.73 -44.96 -52.89
N ARG A 303 -57.46 -46.15 -52.35
CA ARG A 303 -56.62 -46.36 -51.16
C ARG A 303 -55.17 -45.92 -51.39
N LEU A 304 -54.59 -46.26 -52.55
CA LEU A 304 -53.26 -45.83 -52.95
C LEU A 304 -53.19 -44.31 -53.17
N GLN A 305 -54.19 -43.72 -53.83
CA GLN A 305 -54.30 -42.26 -53.99
C GLN A 305 -54.39 -41.55 -52.64
N ALA A 306 -55.21 -42.03 -51.71
CA ALA A 306 -55.31 -41.49 -50.35
C ALA A 306 -54.01 -41.67 -49.52
N GLY A 307 -53.29 -42.78 -49.73
CA GLY A 307 -51.95 -42.97 -49.16
C GLY A 307 -50.93 -41.97 -49.72
N LEU A 308 -50.98 -41.70 -51.03
CA LEU A 308 -50.07 -40.80 -51.74
C LEU A 308 -50.35 -39.33 -51.39
N THR A 309 -51.62 -38.91 -51.25
CA THR A 309 -51.97 -37.57 -50.75
C THR A 309 -51.50 -37.39 -49.31
N LYS A 310 -51.78 -38.35 -48.42
CA LYS A 310 -51.31 -38.30 -47.03
C LYS A 310 -49.79 -38.26 -46.92
N LEU A 311 -49.06 -38.98 -47.77
CA LEU A 311 -47.59 -38.92 -47.82
C LEU A 311 -47.08 -37.57 -48.34
N ARG A 312 -47.77 -36.97 -49.32
CA ARG A 312 -47.48 -35.59 -49.79
C ARG A 312 -47.75 -34.54 -48.73
N GLU A 313 -48.84 -34.65 -47.97
CA GLU A 313 -49.18 -33.75 -46.86
C GLU A 313 -48.17 -33.89 -45.70
N ASN A 314 -47.79 -35.12 -45.35
CA ASN A 314 -46.77 -35.39 -44.34
C ASN A 314 -45.39 -34.84 -44.76
N SER A 315 -44.97 -35.05 -46.01
CA SER A 315 -43.69 -34.53 -46.50
C SER A 315 -43.71 -33.00 -46.64
N ALA A 316 -44.79 -32.40 -47.15
CA ALA A 316 -44.93 -30.95 -47.23
C ALA A 316 -44.93 -30.28 -45.85
N SER A 317 -45.61 -30.86 -44.86
CA SER A 317 -45.59 -30.35 -43.48
C SER A 317 -44.23 -30.55 -42.82
N GLN A 318 -43.52 -31.66 -43.06
CA GLN A 318 -42.16 -31.86 -42.57
C GLN A 318 -41.16 -30.90 -43.22
N ILE A 319 -41.27 -30.62 -44.53
CA ILE A 319 -40.46 -29.60 -45.23
C ILE A 319 -40.74 -28.22 -44.63
N SER A 320 -42.01 -27.84 -44.48
CA SER A 320 -42.41 -26.57 -43.88
C SER A 320 -41.89 -26.40 -42.44
N GLN A 321 -41.91 -27.45 -41.62
CA GLN A 321 -41.31 -27.45 -40.28
C GLN A 321 -39.78 -27.29 -40.32
N LEU A 322 -39.09 -27.97 -41.24
CA LEU A 322 -37.64 -27.84 -41.41
C LEU A 322 -37.25 -26.45 -41.91
N GLU A 323 -38.01 -25.86 -42.85
CA GLU A 323 -37.81 -24.48 -43.32
C GLU A 323 -38.05 -23.45 -42.19
N GLN A 324 -39.06 -23.67 -41.34
CA GLN A 324 -39.30 -22.84 -40.15
C GLN A 324 -38.18 -22.98 -39.11
N GLN A 325 -37.64 -24.19 -38.91
CA GLN A 325 -36.48 -24.41 -38.06
C GLN A 325 -35.22 -23.75 -38.65
N LEU A 326 -34.98 -23.87 -39.95
CA LEU A 326 -33.81 -23.30 -40.63
C LEU A 326 -33.87 -21.76 -40.60
N SER A 327 -35.03 -21.16 -40.86
CA SER A 327 -35.22 -19.71 -40.75
C SER A 327 -35.08 -19.18 -39.32
N SER A 328 -35.58 -19.88 -38.29
CA SER A 328 -35.37 -19.51 -36.89
C SER A 328 -33.91 -19.70 -36.42
N LYS A 329 -33.20 -20.71 -36.93
CA LYS A 329 -31.76 -20.88 -36.71
C LYS A 329 -30.95 -19.78 -37.40
N ASN A 330 -31.32 -19.39 -38.63
CA ASN A 330 -30.68 -18.27 -39.32
C ASN A 330 -30.94 -16.91 -38.65
N SER A 331 -32.13 -16.67 -38.10
CA SER A 331 -32.40 -15.42 -37.36
C SER A 331 -31.64 -15.36 -36.04
N THR A 332 -31.54 -16.48 -35.30
CA THR A 332 -30.70 -16.55 -34.10
C THR A 332 -29.20 -16.44 -34.42
N LEU A 333 -28.72 -17.01 -35.53
CA LEU A 333 -27.35 -16.81 -36.01
C LEU A 333 -27.07 -15.33 -36.29
N LYS A 334 -27.92 -14.66 -37.07
CA LYS A 334 -27.77 -13.21 -37.33
C LYS A 334 -27.76 -12.37 -36.06
N GLN A 335 -28.63 -12.68 -35.09
CA GLN A 335 -28.63 -12.00 -33.79
C GLN A 335 -27.35 -12.24 -32.98
N LEU A 336 -26.74 -13.43 -33.10
CA LEU A 336 -25.46 -13.74 -32.44
C LEU A 336 -24.29 -13.08 -33.18
N GLU A 337 -24.30 -13.03 -34.51
CA GLU A 337 -23.32 -12.30 -35.33
C GLU A 337 -23.38 -10.79 -35.08
N GLU A 338 -24.57 -10.20 -35.00
CA GLU A 338 -24.78 -8.79 -34.64
C GLU A 338 -24.28 -8.50 -33.21
N LYS A 339 -24.57 -9.38 -32.24
CA LYS A 339 -24.03 -9.25 -30.87
C LYS A 339 -22.52 -9.37 -30.83
N LEU A 340 -21.94 -10.33 -31.54
CA LEU A 340 -20.49 -10.53 -31.60
C LEU A 340 -19.79 -9.33 -32.24
N LYS A 341 -20.37 -8.78 -33.32
CA LYS A 341 -19.89 -7.56 -33.97
C LYS A 341 -20.05 -6.32 -33.09
N GLY A 342 -21.15 -6.21 -32.35
CA GLY A 342 -21.38 -5.18 -31.33
C GLY A 342 -20.54 -5.35 -30.05
N GLN A 343 -19.75 -6.43 -29.96
CA GLN A 343 -18.76 -6.69 -28.90
C GLN A 343 -17.32 -6.73 -29.46
N ALA A 344 -17.11 -6.29 -30.71
CA ALA A 344 -15.78 -6.29 -31.33
C ALA A 344 -14.79 -5.34 -30.63
N ASP A 345 -15.32 -4.32 -29.95
CA ASP A 345 -14.63 -3.37 -29.08
C ASP A 345 -14.25 -3.96 -27.72
N TYR A 346 -14.69 -5.17 -27.36
CA TYR A 346 -14.45 -5.74 -26.03
C TYR A 346 -12.96 -5.82 -25.65
N GLU A 347 -12.06 -6.14 -26.57
CA GLU A 347 -10.61 -6.13 -26.30
C GLU A 347 -10.01 -4.72 -26.25
N GLU A 348 -10.68 -3.70 -26.80
CA GLU A 348 -10.30 -2.30 -26.67
C GLU A 348 -10.77 -1.75 -25.31
N VAL A 349 -12.05 -1.91 -24.98
CA VAL A 349 -12.63 -1.59 -23.66
C VAL A 349 -11.90 -2.33 -22.54
N LYS A 350 -11.49 -3.59 -22.75
CA LYS A 350 -10.67 -4.36 -21.78
C LYS A 350 -9.25 -3.82 -21.63
N LYS A 351 -8.63 -3.31 -22.70
CA LYS A 351 -7.34 -2.61 -22.62
C LYS A 351 -7.50 -1.28 -21.90
N GLU A 352 -8.47 -0.46 -22.26
CA GLU A 352 -8.79 0.81 -21.59
C GLU A 352 -9.09 0.59 -20.11
N LEU A 353 -9.92 -0.41 -19.77
CA LEU A 353 -10.22 -0.78 -18.38
C LEU A 353 -8.96 -1.26 -17.64
N ASN A 354 -8.05 -1.98 -18.29
CA ASN A 354 -6.80 -2.41 -17.67
C ASN A 354 -5.79 -1.25 -17.52
N ILE A 355 -5.79 -0.29 -18.46
CA ILE A 355 -5.03 0.96 -18.36
C ILE A 355 -5.58 1.81 -17.21
N LEU A 356 -6.89 2.04 -17.15
CA LEU A 356 -7.58 2.71 -16.03
C LEU A 356 -7.30 2.00 -14.71
N LYS A 357 -7.39 0.67 -14.67
CA LYS A 357 -7.04 -0.15 -13.50
C LYS A 357 -5.59 0.07 -13.08
N SER A 358 -4.65 0.13 -14.02
CA SER A 358 -3.24 0.43 -13.73
C SER A 358 -3.01 1.89 -13.33
N MET A 359 -3.73 2.86 -13.88
CA MET A 359 -3.56 4.28 -13.57
C MET A 359 -4.20 4.66 -12.22
N GLU A 360 -5.33 4.03 -11.88
CA GLU A 360 -6.11 4.35 -10.68
C GLU A 360 -5.76 3.46 -9.47
N PHE A 361 -5.24 2.24 -9.71
CA PHE A 361 -4.87 1.28 -8.67
C PHE A 361 -3.42 0.77 -8.77
N ALA A 362 -2.53 1.40 -9.55
CA ALA A 362 -1.10 1.16 -9.35
C ALA A 362 -0.72 1.54 -7.92
N PRO A 363 0.00 0.66 -7.19
CA PRO A 363 0.61 1.06 -5.94
C PRO A 363 1.66 2.13 -6.23
N SER A 364 1.53 3.28 -5.59
CA SER A 364 2.68 4.17 -5.42
C SER A 364 3.70 3.40 -4.59
N GLU A 365 4.79 3.00 -5.24
CA GLU A 365 5.87 2.12 -4.77
C GLU A 365 5.64 0.60 -4.92
N GLY A 366 6.47 0.00 -5.79
CA GLY A 366 7.30 -1.13 -5.37
C GLY A 366 6.69 -2.52 -5.19
N ALA A 367 5.52 -2.84 -5.76
CA ALA A 367 4.98 -4.21 -5.74
C ALA A 367 4.85 -4.82 -7.15
N GLY A 368 5.27 -6.08 -7.28
CA GLY A 368 5.41 -6.77 -8.57
C GLY A 368 4.09 -7.10 -9.29
N THR A 369 4.24 -7.56 -10.53
CA THR A 369 3.21 -7.76 -11.58
C THR A 369 2.14 -8.84 -11.30
N GLN A 370 1.78 -9.12 -10.05
CA GLN A 370 0.75 -10.14 -9.70
C GLN A 370 -0.63 -9.57 -9.35
N ASP A 371 -0.74 -8.32 -8.89
CA ASP A 371 -2.02 -7.77 -8.41
C ASP A 371 -3.04 -7.40 -9.51
N ALA A 372 -2.64 -7.49 -10.79
CA ALA A 372 -3.54 -7.37 -11.93
C ALA A 372 -4.69 -8.42 -11.91
N ALA A 373 -4.54 -9.53 -11.17
CA ALA A 373 -5.51 -10.60 -11.06
C ALA A 373 -6.69 -10.33 -10.10
N LYS A 374 -6.61 -9.33 -9.20
CA LYS A 374 -7.72 -9.01 -8.28
C LYS A 374 -8.94 -8.45 -9.03
N PRO A 375 -10.18 -8.87 -8.71
CA PRO A 375 -11.39 -8.29 -9.32
C PRO A 375 -11.47 -6.77 -9.06
N LEU A 376 -11.98 -6.01 -10.04
CA LEU A 376 -12.12 -4.56 -9.93
C LEU A 376 -12.95 -4.15 -8.69
N GLU A 377 -13.95 -4.94 -8.35
CA GLU A 377 -14.83 -4.74 -7.19
C GLU A 377 -14.06 -4.82 -5.86
N VAL A 378 -13.04 -5.69 -5.75
CA VAL A 378 -12.17 -5.78 -4.57
C VAL A 378 -11.25 -4.56 -4.47
N LEU A 379 -10.64 -4.16 -5.58
CA LEU A 379 -9.79 -2.96 -5.66
C LEU A 379 -10.57 -1.68 -5.35
N LEU A 380 -11.79 -1.55 -5.86
CA LEU A 380 -12.70 -0.45 -5.54
C LEU A 380 -13.08 -0.46 -4.06
N LEU A 381 -13.37 -1.61 -3.45
CA LEU A 381 -13.66 -1.71 -2.02
C LEU A 381 -12.43 -1.37 -1.16
N GLU A 382 -11.23 -1.83 -1.52
CA GLU A 382 -9.98 -1.48 -0.83
C GLU A 382 -9.69 0.02 -0.92
N LYS A 383 -9.81 0.62 -2.11
CA LYS A 383 -9.63 2.07 -2.30
C LYS A 383 -10.72 2.89 -1.64
N ASN A 384 -11.99 2.45 -1.67
CA ASN A 384 -13.08 3.12 -0.95
C ASN A 384 -12.86 3.06 0.56
N ARG A 385 -12.40 1.92 1.10
CA ARG A 385 -12.04 1.78 2.52
C ARG A 385 -10.85 2.69 2.90
N SER A 386 -9.83 2.80 2.04
CA SER A 386 -8.70 3.74 2.22
C SER A 386 -9.15 5.20 2.20
N LEU A 387 -10.00 5.58 1.24
CA LEU A 387 -10.55 6.94 1.15
C LEU A 387 -11.49 7.25 2.32
N GLN A 388 -12.19 6.25 2.86
CA GLN A 388 -12.99 6.39 4.09
C GLN A 388 -12.09 6.58 5.33
N SER A 389 -10.98 5.84 5.47
CA SER A 389 -10.05 6.03 6.58
C SER A 389 -9.29 7.36 6.47
N GLU A 390 -8.91 7.79 5.27
CA GLU A 390 -8.34 9.11 5.02
C GLU A 390 -9.34 10.23 5.32
N ASN A 391 -10.60 10.11 4.89
CA ASN A 391 -11.65 11.07 5.26
C ASN A 391 -11.91 11.10 6.76
N ALA A 392 -11.83 9.95 7.45
CA ALA A 392 -11.95 9.91 8.91
C ALA A 392 -10.77 10.62 9.58
N ALA A 393 -9.53 10.38 9.13
CA ALA A 393 -8.33 11.05 9.63
C ALA A 393 -8.37 12.57 9.37
N LEU A 394 -8.77 13.00 8.17
CA LEU A 394 -8.94 14.42 7.82
C LEU A 394 -10.04 15.08 8.65
N ARG A 395 -11.16 14.39 8.93
CA ARG A 395 -12.20 14.89 9.83
C ARG A 395 -11.69 15.08 11.26
N ILE A 396 -10.93 14.12 11.79
CA ILE A 396 -10.30 14.22 13.12
C ILE A 396 -9.31 15.38 13.16
N SER A 397 -8.41 15.49 12.17
CA SER A 397 -7.46 16.59 12.07
C SER A 397 -8.15 17.95 11.96
N ASN A 398 -9.29 18.04 11.27
CA ASN A 398 -10.06 19.28 11.15
C ASN A 398 -10.79 19.62 12.47
N SER A 399 -11.32 18.64 13.20
CA SER A 399 -11.86 18.88 14.55
C SER A 399 -10.77 19.30 15.54
N ASP A 400 -9.57 18.71 15.47
CA ASP A 400 -8.44 19.06 16.34
C ASP A 400 -7.92 20.47 16.04
N LEU A 401 -7.79 20.84 14.75
CA LEU A 401 -7.42 22.20 14.35
C LEU A 401 -8.49 23.22 14.77
N SER A 402 -9.78 22.90 14.60
CA SER A 402 -10.88 23.74 15.07
C SER A 402 -10.86 23.90 16.60
N GLY A 403 -10.57 22.82 17.35
CA GLY A 403 -10.41 22.84 18.79
C GLY A 403 -9.25 23.74 19.24
N ARG A 404 -8.07 23.60 18.61
CA ARG A 404 -6.91 24.48 18.85
C ARG A 404 -7.20 25.93 18.53
N CYS A 405 -7.95 26.21 17.46
CA CYS A 405 -8.39 27.58 17.14
C CYS A 405 -9.32 28.14 18.23
N ALA A 406 -10.24 27.33 18.76
CA ALA A 406 -11.11 27.73 19.87
C ALA A 406 -10.32 27.98 21.18
N GLU A 407 -9.37 27.11 21.52
CA GLU A 407 -8.50 27.30 22.69
C GLU A 407 -7.62 28.57 22.57
N LEU A 408 -7.04 28.81 21.39
CA LEU A 408 -6.29 30.03 21.13
C LEU A 408 -7.17 31.27 21.22
N GLN A 409 -8.42 31.21 20.72
CA GLN A 409 -9.39 32.29 20.85
C GLN A 409 -9.70 32.58 22.33
N VAL A 410 -9.91 31.55 23.16
CA VAL A 410 -10.14 31.71 24.61
C VAL A 410 -8.94 32.39 25.27
N ARG A 411 -7.71 31.90 25.05
CA ARG A 411 -6.49 32.51 25.60
C ARG A 411 -6.28 33.95 25.17
N VAL A 412 -6.63 34.29 23.93
CA VAL A 412 -6.62 35.68 23.45
C VAL A 412 -7.64 36.52 24.21
N THR A 413 -8.87 36.02 24.44
CA THR A 413 -9.86 36.76 25.23
C THR A 413 -9.46 36.94 26.70
N GLU A 414 -8.83 35.95 27.32
CA GLU A 414 -8.29 36.04 28.70
C GLU A 414 -7.12 37.04 28.78
N ALA A 415 -6.21 37.03 27.80
CA ALA A 415 -5.12 37.99 27.70
C ALA A 415 -5.62 39.43 27.47
N VAL A 416 -6.70 39.61 26.68
CA VAL A 416 -7.35 40.91 26.52
C VAL A 416 -8.04 41.36 27.81
N ALA A 417 -8.75 40.46 28.50
CA ALA A 417 -9.44 40.79 29.76
C ALA A 417 -8.45 41.22 30.86
N THR A 418 -7.38 40.45 31.07
CA THR A 418 -6.31 40.81 32.02
C THR A 418 -5.60 42.10 31.63
N ALA A 419 -5.37 42.37 30.34
CA ALA A 419 -4.84 43.65 29.88
C ALA A 419 -5.81 44.83 30.08
N THR A 420 -7.13 44.61 30.05
CA THR A 420 -8.11 45.64 30.44
C THR A 420 -8.13 45.89 31.94
N GLU A 421 -8.12 44.84 32.77
CA GLU A 421 -8.05 44.97 34.24
C GLU A 421 -6.77 45.68 34.69
N GLN A 422 -5.61 45.34 34.11
CA GLN A 422 -4.35 46.03 34.37
C GLN A 422 -4.42 47.50 33.96
N ARG A 423 -5.03 47.83 32.82
CA ARG A 423 -5.21 49.21 32.37
C ARG A 423 -6.11 50.01 33.31
N GLU A 424 -7.20 49.41 33.82
CA GLU A 424 -8.04 50.03 34.85
C GLU A 424 -7.31 50.23 36.17
N LEU A 425 -6.53 49.23 36.62
CA LEU A 425 -5.75 49.34 37.86
C LEU A 425 -4.68 50.43 37.75
N ILE A 426 -3.99 50.53 36.61
CA ILE A 426 -3.04 51.60 36.32
C ILE A 426 -3.75 52.96 36.34
N ALA A 427 -4.90 53.10 35.68
CA ALA A 427 -5.66 54.36 35.69
C ALA A 427 -6.11 54.77 37.11
N ARG A 428 -6.49 53.81 37.97
CA ARG A 428 -6.80 54.07 39.39
C ARG A 428 -5.56 54.49 40.17
N LEU A 429 -4.42 53.82 39.97
CA LEU A 429 -3.14 54.19 40.61
C LEU A 429 -2.63 55.56 40.14
N GLU A 430 -2.78 55.90 38.86
CA GLU A 430 -2.48 57.23 38.32
C GLU A 430 -3.40 58.30 38.93
N GLN A 431 -4.69 57.99 39.12
CA GLN A 431 -5.63 58.86 39.82
C GLN A 431 -5.24 59.05 41.29
N ASP A 432 -4.96 57.98 42.04
CA ASP A 432 -4.54 58.02 43.44
C ASP A 432 -3.20 58.76 43.62
N LEU A 433 -2.24 58.53 42.72
CA LEU A 433 -0.98 59.27 42.69
C LEU A 433 -1.20 60.75 42.38
N SER A 434 -2.12 61.10 41.47
CA SER A 434 -2.46 62.50 41.21
C SER A 434 -3.09 63.19 42.43
N ILE A 435 -3.90 62.46 43.20
CA ILE A 435 -4.46 62.94 44.48
C ILE A 435 -3.34 63.16 45.49
N ILE A 436 -2.43 62.19 45.66
CA ILE A 436 -1.26 62.32 46.56
C ILE A 436 -0.35 63.48 46.13
N GLN A 437 -0.10 63.65 44.84
CA GLN A 437 0.75 64.71 44.29
C GLN A 437 0.08 66.10 44.37
N SER A 438 -1.25 66.17 44.45
CA SER A 438 -1.99 67.40 44.79
C SER A 438 -1.89 67.79 46.28
N ILE A 439 -1.50 66.85 47.15
CA ILE A 439 -1.21 67.11 48.57
C ILE A 439 0.25 67.55 48.70
N GLN A 440 0.53 68.81 48.36
CA GLN A 440 1.83 69.41 48.63
C GLN A 440 2.15 69.45 50.14
N ARG A 441 3.34 68.96 50.51
CA ARG A 441 4.04 69.37 51.73
C ARG A 441 5.38 70.00 51.33
N PRO A 442 5.85 71.05 52.03
CA PRO A 442 6.87 71.96 51.50
C PRO A 442 8.30 71.42 51.66
N ASP A 443 9.21 72.10 50.97
CA ASP A 443 10.63 71.76 50.80
C ASP A 443 11.40 71.51 52.11
N ALA A 444 12.28 70.50 52.09
CA ALA A 444 13.42 70.38 52.99
C ALA A 444 14.53 69.51 52.37
N GLU A 445 15.78 69.97 52.46
CA GLU A 445 16.98 69.31 51.95
C GLU A 445 17.45 68.14 52.83
N GLY A 446 18.26 67.20 52.28
CA GLY A 446 19.30 66.53 53.08
C GLY A 446 19.43 64.99 53.01
N ALA A 447 20.51 64.55 52.35
CA ALA A 447 21.44 63.46 52.74
C ALA A 447 20.98 62.00 53.04
N ALA A 448 21.48 61.10 52.19
CA ALA A 448 22.28 59.90 52.53
C ALA A 448 21.68 58.64 53.23
N GLU A 449 21.64 57.56 52.43
CA GLU A 449 22.10 56.17 52.70
C GLU A 449 21.41 55.18 53.67
N HIS A 450 21.47 53.91 53.23
CA HIS A 450 21.35 52.64 53.98
C HIS A 450 19.97 52.29 54.59
N ARG A 451 19.35 51.14 54.26
CA ARG A 451 19.92 49.78 54.28
C ARG A 451 18.99 48.78 53.56
N LEU A 452 19.53 47.90 52.71
CA LEU A 452 18.85 46.63 52.38
C LEU A 452 19.11 45.63 53.52
N GLU A 453 18.03 45.03 54.04
CA GLU A 453 17.89 43.61 54.43
C GLU A 453 16.77 43.43 55.46
N LYS A 454 15.66 42.79 55.04
CA LYS A 454 15.11 41.56 55.66
C LYS A 454 13.84 41.09 54.98
N ILE A 455 13.85 39.84 54.55
CA ILE A 455 12.67 39.05 54.18
C ILE A 455 11.92 38.69 55.48
N PRO A 456 10.58 38.74 55.48
CA PRO A 456 9.81 37.55 55.88
C PRO A 456 8.81 37.10 54.82
N GLU A 457 8.70 35.79 54.61
CA GLU A 457 7.70 35.15 53.74
C GLU A 457 6.29 35.17 54.36
N PRO A 458 5.22 35.31 53.56
CA PRO A 458 3.86 34.99 53.97
C PRO A 458 3.38 33.66 53.35
N ILE A 459 3.66 32.54 54.01
CA ILE A 459 2.93 31.28 53.81
C ILE A 459 1.71 31.28 54.75
N LYS A 460 0.48 31.40 54.21
CA LYS A 460 -0.76 30.68 54.68
C LYS A 460 -2.13 31.11 54.13
N GLU A 461 -2.28 32.14 53.30
CA GLU A 461 -3.64 32.67 52.95
C GLU A 461 -4.20 32.26 51.56
N ALA A 462 -3.54 31.38 50.82
CA ALA A 462 -4.01 30.94 49.49
C ALA A 462 -5.13 29.88 49.50
N THR A 463 -5.45 29.27 50.64
CA THR A 463 -6.40 28.13 50.72
C THR A 463 -7.85 28.56 51.01
N ALA A 464 -8.12 29.85 51.21
CA ALA A 464 -9.42 30.36 51.68
C ALA A 464 -10.39 30.80 50.56
N LEU A 465 -10.01 30.74 49.28
CA LEU A 465 -10.79 31.29 48.17
C LEU A 465 -11.58 30.25 47.34
N PHE A 466 -11.59 28.98 47.73
CA PHE A 466 -12.31 27.94 46.97
C PHE A 466 -13.82 27.86 47.24
N TYR A 467 -14.35 28.68 48.16
CA TYR A 467 -15.78 28.81 48.42
C TYR A 467 -16.28 30.23 48.11
N GLY A 468 -16.56 30.48 46.83
CA GLY A 468 -17.36 31.62 46.39
C GLY A 468 -18.85 31.44 46.75
N PRO A 469 -19.61 32.53 46.90
CA PRO A 469 -20.99 32.48 47.39
C PRO A 469 -21.97 31.92 46.37
N ALA A 470 -22.97 31.18 46.86
CA ALA A 470 -24.00 30.56 46.03
C ALA A 470 -24.96 31.59 45.41
N ALA A 471 -25.25 31.42 44.11
CA ALA A 471 -26.43 31.95 43.43
C ALA A 471 -27.25 30.77 42.87
N PRO A 472 -28.59 30.89 42.75
CA PRO A 472 -29.46 29.73 42.83
C PRO A 472 -29.61 28.97 41.50
N ALA A 473 -29.39 27.65 41.56
CA ALA A 473 -29.83 26.71 40.54
C ALA A 473 -30.70 25.60 41.18
N SER A 474 -31.84 25.36 40.55
CA SER A 474 -32.90 24.46 40.98
C SER A 474 -32.48 22.99 41.16
N GLY A 475 -33.05 22.32 42.16
CA GLY A 475 -33.18 20.86 42.20
C GLY A 475 -32.03 20.10 42.86
N ALA A 476 -32.19 19.75 44.14
CA ALA A 476 -31.36 18.74 44.78
C ALA A 476 -31.71 17.35 44.23
N LEU A 477 -30.74 16.70 43.59
CA LEU A 477 -30.79 15.27 43.25
C LEU A 477 -30.30 14.45 44.46
N PRO A 478 -30.89 13.27 44.74
CA PRO A 478 -30.53 12.49 45.93
C PRO A 478 -29.09 11.95 45.87
N GLU A 479 -28.41 11.91 47.03
CA GLU A 479 -26.96 11.65 47.15
C GLU A 479 -26.50 10.37 46.42
N GLY A 480 -27.26 9.27 46.50
CA GLY A 480 -26.92 8.02 45.80
C GLY A 480 -26.91 8.11 44.26
N GLN A 481 -27.55 9.13 43.68
CA GLN A 481 -27.47 9.41 42.24
C GLN A 481 -26.20 10.19 41.89
N VAL A 482 -25.66 10.99 42.81
CA VAL A 482 -24.40 11.72 42.65
C VAL A 482 -23.21 10.77 42.68
N ASP A 483 -23.18 9.82 43.63
CA ASP A 483 -22.14 8.78 43.68
C ASP A 483 -22.16 7.87 42.43
N SER A 484 -23.35 7.53 41.94
CA SER A 484 -23.52 6.80 40.69
C SER A 484 -22.98 7.59 39.48
N LEU A 485 -23.30 8.88 39.37
CA LEU A 485 -22.77 9.75 38.33
C LEU A 485 -21.24 9.93 38.44
N LEU A 486 -20.68 10.07 39.64
CA LEU A 486 -19.23 10.15 39.85
C LEU A 486 -18.53 8.84 39.49
N SER A 487 -19.14 7.68 39.76
CA SER A 487 -18.65 6.36 39.32
C SER A 487 -18.69 6.22 37.78
N ILE A 488 -19.74 6.70 37.14
CA ILE A 488 -19.86 6.71 35.66
C ILE A 488 -18.83 7.68 35.04
N ILE A 489 -18.68 8.90 35.58
CA ILE A 489 -17.73 9.90 35.08
C ILE A 489 -16.28 9.46 35.30
N SER A 490 -15.95 8.87 36.45
CA SER A 490 -14.60 8.34 36.71
C SER A 490 -14.28 7.15 35.81
N SER A 491 -15.19 6.19 35.62
CA SER A 491 -14.98 5.07 34.70
C SER A 491 -14.92 5.49 33.22
N GLN A 492 -15.69 6.51 32.80
CA GLN A 492 -15.54 7.13 31.49
C GLN A 492 -14.18 7.82 31.33
N ARG A 493 -13.75 8.63 32.31
CA ARG A 493 -12.44 9.29 32.33
C ARG A 493 -11.30 8.27 32.27
N GLU A 494 -11.42 7.15 32.95
CA GLU A 494 -10.41 6.08 32.92
C GLU A 494 -10.35 5.41 31.54
N ARG A 495 -11.51 5.13 30.91
CA ARG A 495 -11.57 4.63 29.52
C ARG A 495 -10.99 5.62 28.51
N PHE A 496 -11.26 6.92 28.66
CA PHE A 496 -10.66 7.95 27.81
C PHE A 496 -9.15 8.05 28.02
N ARG A 497 -8.66 7.97 29.26
CA ARG A 497 -7.22 7.96 29.56
C ARG A 497 -6.53 6.73 28.94
N ALA A 498 -7.11 5.54 29.09
CA ALA A 498 -6.60 4.31 28.49
C ALA A 498 -6.57 4.39 26.96
N ARG A 499 -7.67 4.84 26.33
CA ARG A 499 -7.73 5.03 24.87
C ARG A 499 -6.75 6.09 24.36
N ASN A 500 -6.48 7.14 25.13
CA ASN A 500 -5.51 8.15 24.74
C ASN A 500 -4.07 7.61 24.84
N GLN A 501 -3.76 6.78 25.85
CA GLN A 501 -2.48 6.06 25.94
C GLN A 501 -2.29 5.06 24.80
N GLU A 502 -3.36 4.35 24.40
CA GLU A 502 -3.37 3.46 23.25
C GLU A 502 -3.11 4.21 21.94
N LEU A 503 -3.83 5.33 21.69
CA LEU A 503 -3.60 6.20 20.54
C LEU A 503 -2.20 6.85 20.53
N GLU A 504 -1.66 7.24 21.68
CA GLU A 504 -0.27 7.71 21.79
C GLU A 504 0.73 6.61 21.44
N ALA A 505 0.47 5.36 21.83
CA ALA A 505 1.31 4.21 21.50
C ALA A 505 1.25 3.88 20.00
N GLU A 506 0.05 3.84 19.40
CA GLU A 506 -0.14 3.67 17.96
C GLU A 506 0.55 4.78 17.16
N ASN A 507 0.44 6.04 17.60
CA ASN A 507 1.08 7.18 16.93
C ASN A 507 2.62 7.10 17.01
N ARG A 508 3.19 6.74 18.17
CA ARG A 508 4.64 6.47 18.30
C ARG A 508 5.09 5.33 17.37
N LEU A 509 4.29 4.27 17.26
CA LEU A 509 4.60 3.12 16.41
C LEU A 509 4.52 3.49 14.92
N ALA A 510 3.53 4.27 14.51
CA ALA A 510 3.39 4.81 13.15
C ALA A 510 4.52 5.80 12.78
N GLN A 511 4.99 6.62 13.74
CA GLN A 511 6.16 7.48 13.55
C GLN A 511 7.44 6.64 13.34
N HIS A 512 7.60 5.56 14.11
CA HIS A 512 8.74 4.66 13.97
C HIS A 512 8.72 3.90 12.63
N THR A 513 7.56 3.44 12.14
CA THR A 513 7.47 2.80 10.82
C THR A 513 7.72 3.78 9.68
N LEU A 514 7.25 5.03 9.77
CA LEU A 514 7.58 6.08 8.80
C LEU A 514 9.08 6.37 8.74
N GLN A 515 9.76 6.46 9.88
CA GLN A 515 11.21 6.65 9.92
C GLN A 515 11.98 5.45 9.34
N ALA A 516 11.53 4.23 9.63
CA ALA A 516 12.11 3.02 9.06
C ALA A 516 11.98 3.01 7.52
N LEU A 517 10.77 3.23 6.99
CA LEU A 517 10.51 3.28 5.55
C LEU A 517 11.29 4.42 4.85
N GLN A 518 11.44 5.58 5.48
CA GLN A 518 12.29 6.65 4.97
C GLN A 518 13.76 6.24 4.88
N SER A 519 14.29 5.56 5.92
CA SER A 519 15.66 5.05 5.90
C SER A 519 15.89 3.96 4.85
N GLU A 520 14.90 3.11 4.59
CA GLU A 520 14.94 2.09 3.56
C GLU A 520 14.88 2.72 2.15
N LEU A 521 13.99 3.70 1.93
CA LEU A 521 13.95 4.50 0.70
C LEU A 521 15.28 5.19 0.40
N ASP A 522 15.91 5.80 1.41
CA ASP A 522 17.21 6.48 1.23
C ASP A 522 18.37 5.48 1.04
N SER A 523 18.30 4.29 1.64
CA SER A 523 19.24 3.19 1.34
C SER A 523 19.08 2.68 -0.09
N LEU A 524 17.84 2.40 -0.53
CA LEU A 524 17.54 1.97 -1.89
C LEU A 524 17.94 3.03 -2.93
N ARG A 525 17.72 4.32 -2.65
CA ARG A 525 18.23 5.43 -3.48
C ARG A 525 19.76 5.41 -3.54
N ALA A 526 20.44 5.26 -2.41
CA ALA A 526 21.90 5.21 -2.38
C ALA A 526 22.47 4.00 -3.14
N ASP A 527 21.83 2.84 -3.04
CA ASP A 527 22.25 1.62 -3.74
C ASP A 527 21.89 1.63 -5.23
N ASN A 528 20.75 2.21 -5.62
CA ASN A 528 20.41 2.48 -7.02
C ASN A 528 21.42 3.44 -7.67
N ILE A 529 21.91 4.46 -6.93
CA ILE A 529 22.98 5.33 -7.41
C ILE A 529 24.30 4.54 -7.57
N LYS A 530 24.69 3.67 -6.62
CA LYS A 530 25.88 2.79 -6.76
C LYS A 530 25.74 1.78 -7.91
N LEU A 531 24.53 1.27 -8.16
CA LEU A 531 24.22 0.40 -9.29
C LEU A 531 24.39 1.17 -10.60
N PHE A 532 23.87 2.40 -10.67
CA PHE A 532 24.08 3.30 -11.81
C PHE A 532 25.58 3.62 -12.02
N GLU A 533 26.33 3.92 -10.96
CA GLU A 533 27.80 4.09 -11.00
C GLU A 533 28.50 2.87 -11.62
N LYS A 534 28.10 1.67 -11.20
CA LYS A 534 28.64 0.40 -11.70
C LYS A 534 28.22 0.13 -13.15
N ILE A 535 26.99 0.48 -13.54
CA ILE A 535 26.51 0.38 -14.93
C ILE A 535 27.30 1.34 -15.82
N LYS A 536 27.46 2.62 -15.44
CA LYS A 536 28.25 3.62 -16.17
C LYS A 536 29.73 3.21 -16.28
N PHE A 537 30.30 2.63 -15.23
CA PHE A 537 31.65 2.05 -15.26
C PHE A 537 31.76 0.87 -16.25
N LEU A 538 30.76 -0.03 -16.30
CA LEU A 538 30.74 -1.15 -17.24
C LEU A 538 30.45 -0.73 -18.69
N GLN A 539 29.60 0.28 -18.90
CA GLN A 539 29.36 0.92 -20.21
C GLN A 539 30.59 1.69 -20.73
N SER A 540 31.51 2.11 -19.86
CA SER A 540 32.77 2.77 -20.27
C SER A 540 33.74 1.82 -21.00
N TYR A 541 33.51 0.51 -20.96
CA TYR A 541 34.13 -0.43 -21.89
C TYR A 541 33.43 -0.38 -23.25
N PRO A 542 34.17 -0.18 -24.37
CA PRO A 542 33.57 0.00 -25.70
C PRO A 542 33.01 -1.32 -26.23
N GLY A 543 31.75 -1.65 -25.88
CA GLY A 543 31.26 -3.02 -26.05
C GLY A 543 29.75 -3.28 -26.04
N ARG A 544 28.86 -2.27 -26.05
CA ARG A 544 27.47 -2.31 -26.56
C ARG A 544 26.70 -1.06 -26.15
N GLY A 545 26.12 -0.36 -27.12
CA GLY A 545 25.02 0.58 -26.87
C GLY A 545 23.68 -0.05 -27.24
N SER A 546 22.62 0.31 -26.52
CA SER A 546 21.26 0.59 -27.03
C SER A 546 20.20 0.34 -25.94
N GLY A 547 19.47 1.38 -25.55
CA GLY A 547 18.36 1.31 -24.59
C GLY A 547 18.11 2.65 -23.91
N ASN A 548 17.48 3.58 -24.62
CA ASN A 548 17.15 4.91 -24.10
C ASN A 548 16.08 4.81 -23.00
N ASP A 549 16.45 4.97 -21.73
CA ASP A 549 15.53 4.86 -20.58
C ASP A 549 15.54 6.14 -19.72
N ASP A 550 14.35 6.68 -19.42
CA ASP A 550 14.16 7.90 -18.61
C ASP A 550 14.69 7.72 -17.18
N THR A 551 14.71 6.47 -16.70
CA THR A 551 15.31 6.12 -15.40
C THR A 551 16.83 6.38 -15.39
N GLU A 552 17.52 6.07 -16.48
CA GLU A 552 18.97 6.28 -16.65
C GLU A 552 19.30 7.77 -16.64
N LEU A 553 18.48 8.61 -17.28
CA LEU A 553 18.62 10.08 -17.26
C LEU A 553 18.41 10.68 -15.85
N ARG A 554 17.39 10.22 -15.11
CA ARG A 554 17.15 10.66 -13.71
C ARG A 554 18.32 10.33 -12.79
N TYR A 555 18.84 9.10 -12.86
CA TYR A 555 19.97 8.70 -12.02
C TYR A 555 21.31 9.29 -12.53
N SER A 556 21.47 9.54 -13.84
CA SER A 556 22.65 10.27 -14.36
C SER A 556 22.70 11.70 -13.85
N SER A 557 21.57 12.42 -13.83
CA SER A 557 21.49 13.77 -13.27
C SER A 557 21.85 13.79 -11.78
N GLN A 558 21.32 12.85 -10.98
CA GLN A 558 21.67 12.72 -9.56
C GLN A 558 23.14 12.33 -9.34
N TYR A 559 23.72 11.49 -10.21
CA TYR A 559 25.12 11.10 -10.17
C TYR A 559 26.07 12.26 -10.52
N GLU A 560 25.78 12.99 -11.60
CA GLU A 560 26.57 14.14 -12.06
C GLU A 560 26.50 15.29 -11.06
N GLU A 561 25.32 15.55 -10.47
CA GLU A 561 25.18 16.51 -9.39
C GLU A 561 25.97 16.10 -8.13
N ARG A 562 26.22 14.80 -7.91
CA ARG A 562 27.02 14.31 -6.78
C ARG A 562 28.53 14.31 -7.07
N LEU A 563 28.92 14.21 -8.34
CA LEU A 563 30.32 14.25 -8.78
C LEU A 563 30.90 15.66 -8.84
N ASP A 564 30.08 16.66 -9.18
CA ASP A 564 30.55 18.04 -9.28
C ASP A 564 30.91 18.61 -7.89
N PRO A 565 32.20 18.93 -7.61
CA PRO A 565 32.59 19.55 -6.36
C PRO A 565 31.97 20.94 -6.20
N PHE A 566 31.68 21.64 -7.30
CA PHE A 566 31.14 23.00 -7.29
C PHE A 566 29.63 23.03 -7.03
N SER A 567 28.86 22.03 -7.46
CA SER A 567 27.43 21.91 -7.11
C SER A 567 27.25 21.75 -5.59
N SER A 568 28.04 20.86 -4.97
CA SER A 568 27.94 20.55 -3.54
C SER A 568 28.48 21.69 -2.68
N PHE A 569 29.54 22.36 -3.14
CA PHE A 569 30.03 23.61 -2.56
C PHE A 569 29.00 24.73 -2.67
N SER A 570 28.42 24.96 -3.86
CA SER A 570 27.35 25.94 -4.13
C SER A 570 26.13 25.72 -3.23
N LYS A 571 25.65 24.48 -3.09
CA LYS A 571 24.55 24.14 -2.18
C LYS A 571 24.88 24.47 -0.72
N ARG A 572 26.06 24.07 -0.23
CA ARG A 572 26.52 24.40 1.14
C ARG A 572 26.71 25.89 1.36
N GLU A 573 27.24 26.63 0.37
CA GLU A 573 27.45 28.07 0.47
C GLU A 573 26.12 28.84 0.44
N ARG A 574 25.16 28.44 -0.42
CA ARG A 574 23.78 28.97 -0.40
C ARG A 574 23.11 28.69 0.95
N GLN A 575 23.24 27.49 1.49
CA GLN A 575 22.66 27.12 2.79
C GLN A 575 23.30 27.91 3.94
N ARG A 576 24.63 28.11 3.91
CA ARG A 576 25.35 28.96 4.87
C ARG A 576 24.90 30.43 4.78
N LYS A 577 24.80 30.98 3.57
CA LYS A 577 24.28 32.35 3.33
C LYS A 577 22.84 32.48 3.84
N TYR A 578 21.97 31.53 3.50
CA TYR A 578 20.60 31.49 3.99
C TYR A 578 20.52 31.41 5.51
N LEU A 579 21.31 30.57 6.17
CA LEU A 579 21.35 30.50 7.64
C LEU A 579 21.80 31.83 8.26
N SER A 580 22.77 32.53 7.65
CA SER A 580 23.24 33.85 8.09
C SER A 580 22.29 35.02 7.82
N LEU A 581 21.20 34.84 7.06
CA LEU A 581 20.18 35.88 6.86
C LEU A 581 19.38 36.16 8.14
N SER A 582 19.00 37.43 8.35
CA SER A 582 18.07 37.83 9.41
C SER A 582 16.70 37.16 9.22
N PRO A 583 15.90 36.92 10.27
CA PRO A 583 14.52 36.41 10.11
C PRO A 583 13.67 37.21 9.13
N TRP A 584 13.86 38.54 9.07
CA TRP A 584 13.18 39.42 8.11
C TRP A 584 13.67 39.25 6.67
N ASP A 585 14.97 39.02 6.47
CA ASP A 585 15.55 38.74 5.15
C ASP A 585 15.11 37.36 4.63
N LYS A 586 14.93 36.37 5.53
CA LYS A 586 14.36 35.06 5.21
C LYS A 586 12.90 35.18 4.78
N ALA A 587 12.10 35.96 5.50
CA ALA A 587 10.70 36.22 5.15
C ALA A 587 10.57 36.93 3.80
N THR A 588 11.33 38.00 3.56
CA THR A 588 11.32 38.71 2.26
C THR A 588 11.82 37.83 1.12
N LEU A 589 12.88 37.03 1.31
CA LEU A 589 13.33 36.07 0.31
C LEU A 589 12.25 35.01 -0.01
N SER A 590 11.57 34.46 1.00
CA SER A 590 10.47 33.51 0.76
C SER A 590 9.30 34.15 -0.01
N MET A 591 8.98 35.42 0.26
CA MET A 591 7.90 36.15 -0.42
C MET A 591 8.27 36.48 -1.89
N VAL A 592 9.54 36.81 -2.15
CA VAL A 592 10.05 37.02 -3.52
C VAL A 592 10.07 35.71 -4.31
N LEU A 593 10.57 34.62 -3.71
CA LEU A 593 10.55 33.29 -4.34
C LEU A 593 9.14 32.80 -4.62
N TYR A 594 8.20 32.99 -3.69
CA TYR A 594 6.79 32.68 -3.90
C TYR A 594 6.19 33.49 -5.06
N LYS A 595 6.46 34.80 -5.12
CA LYS A 595 5.98 35.67 -6.22
C LYS A 595 6.54 35.25 -7.58
N LEU A 596 7.82 34.87 -7.64
CA LEU A 596 8.46 34.37 -8.88
C LEU A 596 7.86 33.04 -9.32
N ALA A 597 7.76 32.06 -8.41
CA ALA A 597 7.18 30.75 -8.68
C ALA A 597 5.71 30.85 -9.11
N TRP A 598 4.94 31.79 -8.52
CA TRP A 598 3.55 32.05 -8.90
C TRP A 598 3.46 32.66 -10.30
N SER A 599 4.33 33.63 -10.65
CA SER A 599 4.41 34.19 -12.00
C SER A 599 4.75 33.12 -13.06
N GLU A 600 5.74 32.28 -12.76
CA GLU A 600 6.20 31.20 -13.65
C GLU A 600 5.18 30.04 -13.74
N SER A 601 4.32 29.87 -12.73
CA SER A 601 3.13 28.98 -12.84
C SER A 601 2.12 29.60 -13.80
N VAL A 602 1.73 30.86 -13.59
CA VAL A 602 0.73 31.54 -14.42
C VAL A 602 1.15 31.61 -15.90
N GLU A 603 2.44 31.79 -16.20
CA GLU A 603 2.95 31.72 -17.57
C GLU A 603 2.83 30.31 -18.18
N ARG A 604 3.14 29.25 -17.42
CA ARG A 604 2.95 27.86 -17.87
C ARG A 604 1.48 27.47 -18.02
N ASP A 605 0.62 27.92 -17.11
CA ASP A 605 -0.82 27.72 -17.17
C ASP A 605 -1.42 28.46 -18.38
N CYS A 606 -0.91 29.65 -18.71
CA CYS A 606 -1.28 30.39 -19.92
C CYS A 606 -0.79 29.68 -21.19
N ALA A 607 0.46 29.21 -21.23
CA ALA A 607 1.02 28.50 -22.38
C ALA A 607 0.30 27.17 -22.67
N THR A 608 0.01 26.38 -21.62
CA THR A 608 -0.74 25.12 -21.74
C THR A 608 -2.20 25.36 -22.14
N PHE A 609 -2.85 26.42 -21.62
CA PHE A 609 -4.18 26.83 -22.05
C PHE A 609 -4.20 27.28 -23.52
N CYS A 610 -3.20 28.02 -23.98
CA CYS A 610 -3.06 28.42 -25.38
C CYS A 610 -2.83 27.20 -26.30
N ALA A 611 -1.94 26.28 -25.92
CA ALA A 611 -1.70 25.05 -26.66
C ALA A 611 -2.96 24.18 -26.77
N LYS A 612 -3.71 24.02 -25.67
CA LYS A 612 -4.99 23.30 -25.66
C LYS A 612 -6.02 23.96 -26.59
N LYS A 613 -6.18 25.28 -26.49
CA LYS A 613 -7.14 26.03 -27.32
C LYS A 613 -6.77 26.01 -28.81
N PHE A 614 -5.48 25.92 -29.14
CA PHE A 614 -5.00 25.74 -30.50
C PHE A 614 -5.27 24.33 -31.03
N ALA A 615 -5.04 23.30 -30.21
CA ALA A 615 -5.40 21.91 -30.54
C ALA A 615 -6.92 21.76 -30.76
N ASP A 616 -7.75 22.31 -29.86
CA ASP A 616 -9.22 22.31 -29.98
C ASP A 616 -9.68 23.04 -31.27
N HIS A 617 -8.99 24.11 -31.69
CA HIS A 617 -9.27 24.82 -32.94
C HIS A 617 -8.90 23.98 -34.18
N LEU A 618 -7.72 23.34 -34.17
CA LEU A 618 -7.27 22.44 -35.24
C LEU A 618 -8.27 21.29 -35.44
N HIS A 619 -8.65 20.62 -34.36
CA HIS A 619 -9.64 19.54 -34.37
C HIS A 619 -10.98 20.02 -34.97
N LYS A 620 -11.44 21.21 -34.58
CA LYS A 620 -12.77 21.72 -34.94
C LYS A 620 -12.88 22.31 -36.35
N PHE A 621 -11.78 22.77 -36.96
CA PHE A 621 -11.79 23.48 -38.24
C PHE A 621 -11.00 22.80 -39.37
N HIS A 622 -10.13 21.83 -39.07
CA HIS A 622 -9.25 21.21 -40.08
C HIS A 622 -9.39 19.67 -40.24
N GLU A 623 -10.24 18.99 -39.46
CA GLU A 623 -10.43 17.53 -39.58
C GLU A 623 -11.11 17.05 -40.89
N ASN A 624 -11.75 17.94 -41.66
CA ASN A 624 -12.45 17.57 -42.90
C ASN A 624 -11.66 17.80 -44.19
N ASP A 625 -10.46 18.40 -44.14
CA ASP A 625 -9.59 18.51 -45.32
C ASP A 625 -8.67 17.30 -45.43
N ASN A 626 -9.08 16.35 -46.28
CA ASN A 626 -8.33 15.13 -46.59
C ASN A 626 -6.93 15.44 -47.14
N GLY A 627 -5.91 15.20 -46.31
CA GLY A 627 -4.58 14.71 -46.70
C GLY A 627 -3.84 15.43 -47.84
N ALA A 628 -3.13 16.51 -47.52
CA ALA A 628 -2.01 16.99 -48.36
C ALA A 628 -0.93 17.82 -47.63
N ALA A 629 -1.25 18.54 -46.55
CA ALA A 629 -0.41 19.66 -46.09
C ALA A 629 -0.08 19.70 -44.57
N ALA A 630 -0.12 18.55 -43.87
CA ALA A 630 0.13 18.50 -42.41
C ALA A 630 1.58 18.15 -42.01
N GLY A 631 2.53 18.11 -42.96
CA GLY A 631 3.91 17.66 -42.71
C GLY A 631 4.89 18.74 -42.21
N ASP A 632 4.74 19.99 -42.66
CA ASP A 632 5.81 21.01 -42.61
C ASP A 632 5.52 22.20 -41.66
N LEU A 633 4.67 22.02 -40.65
CA LEU A 633 4.24 23.09 -39.72
C LEU A 633 4.54 22.81 -38.23
N TRP A 634 5.47 21.88 -37.97
CA TRP A 634 5.95 21.52 -36.62
C TRP A 634 7.48 21.69 -36.48
N GLN A 635 8.04 22.74 -37.10
CA GLN A 635 9.33 23.35 -36.77
C GLN A 635 9.12 24.83 -36.42
#